data_AF-A0A5N0E7M4-F1
#
_entry.id   AF-A0A5N0E7M4-F1
#
_cell.length_a   1.000
_cell.length_b   1.000
_cell.length_c   1.000
_cell.angle_alpha   90.00
_cell.angle_beta   90.00
_cell.angle_gamma   90.00
#
_symmetry.space_group_name_H-M   'P 1'
#
loop_
_entity.id
_entity.type
_entity.pdbx_description
1 polymer ?
#
loop_
_entity_poly.entity_id
_entity_poly.type
_entity_poly.pdbx_seq_one_letter_code
_entity_poly.pdbx_strand_id
1 'polypeptide(L)' 'MSTHPLTSAEAARWSARAGLVLPAERHAGLAATAEYVHSVVSMLRELDFDDLAPAAVYRAQEGHDENA' A
#
# COMPACT_ATOMS: atom_id res chain seq x y z
N MET A 1 -10.41 7.16 -9.20
CA MET A 1 -10.57 6.13 -8.13
C MET A 1 -11.50 6.67 -7.07
N SER A 2 -12.31 5.83 -6.44
CA SER A 2 -13.31 6.25 -5.46
C SER A 2 -12.64 6.90 -4.23
N THR A 3 -12.65 8.22 -4.20
CA THR A 3 -12.21 9.10 -3.10
C THR A 3 -13.20 9.05 -1.92
N HIS A 4 -13.67 7.85 -1.57
CA HIS A 4 -14.54 7.71 -0.41
C HIS A 4 -13.63 7.59 0.81
N PRO A 5 -13.71 8.53 1.77
CA PRO A 5 -12.90 8.45 2.97
C PRO A 5 -13.18 7.14 3.68
N LEU A 6 -12.13 6.46 4.10
CA LEU A 6 -12.22 5.19 4.80
C LEU A 6 -13.05 5.36 6.08
N THR A 7 -14.09 4.54 6.21
CA THR A 7 -15.03 4.61 7.31
C THR A 7 -14.59 3.77 8.50
N SER A 8 -15.06 4.10 9.70
CA SER A 8 -14.83 3.29 10.90
C SER A 8 -15.37 1.86 10.78
N ALA A 9 -16.45 1.66 10.02
CA ALA A 9 -17.01 0.34 9.75
C ALA A 9 -16.08 -0.51 8.87
N GLU A 10 -15.44 0.10 7.88
CA GLU A 10 -14.43 -0.58 7.05
C GLU A 10 -13.17 -0.91 7.85
N ALA A 11 -12.74 0.00 8.72
CA ALA A 11 -11.63 -0.23 9.63
C ALA A 11 -11.89 -1.42 10.57
N ALA A 12 -13.09 -1.54 11.13
CA ALA A 12 -13.51 -2.69 11.94
C ALA A 12 -13.54 -4.01 11.14
N ARG A 13 -13.98 -3.96 9.87
CA ARG A 13 -13.99 -5.15 9.00
C ARG A 13 -12.58 -5.63 8.69
N TRP A 14 -11.64 -4.70 8.47
CA TRP A 14 -10.25 -5.03 8.18
C TRP A 14 -9.49 -5.51 9.41
N SER A 15 -9.74 -4.91 10.58
CA SER A 15 -9.15 -5.35 11.84
C SER A 15 -9.56 -6.79 12.15
N ALA A 16 -10.85 -7.11 12.02
CA ALA A 16 -11.36 -8.48 12.15
C ALA A 16 -10.72 -9.45 11.13
N ARG A 17 -10.56 -9.03 9.87
CA ARG A 17 -9.89 -9.83 8.83
C ARG A 17 -8.42 -10.12 9.18
N ALA A 18 -7.75 -9.18 9.82
CA ALA A 18 -6.36 -9.34 10.27
C ALA A 18 -6.25 -10.12 11.60
N GLY A 19 -7.37 -10.56 12.20
CA GLY A 19 -7.38 -11.22 13.51
C GLY A 19 -7.14 -10.26 14.68
N LEU A 20 -7.22 -8.95 14.44
CA LEU A 20 -7.00 -7.90 15.43
C LEU A 20 -8.36 -7.31 15.84
N VAL A 21 -9.03 -7.92 16.81
CA VAL A 21 -10.27 -7.35 17.36
C VAL A 21 -9.92 -6.10 18.17
N LEU A 22 -10.33 -4.94 17.67
CA LEU A 22 -10.07 -3.65 18.30
C LEU A 22 -11.31 -3.15 19.05
N PRO A 23 -11.13 -2.48 20.20
CA PRO A 23 -12.20 -1.72 20.84
C PRO A 23 -12.76 -0.65 19.89
N ALA A 24 -14.07 -0.37 20.00
CA ALA A 24 -14.78 0.52 19.09
C ALA A 24 -14.19 1.94 19.05
N GLU A 25 -13.65 2.39 20.18
CA GLU A 25 -13.01 3.70 20.35
C GLU A 25 -11.78 3.86 19.46
N ARG A 26 -11.15 2.75 19.04
CA ARG A 26 -9.98 2.76 18.16
C ARG A 26 -10.34 2.79 16.67
N HIS A 27 -11.59 2.50 16.29
CA HIS A 27 -11.97 2.39 14.88
C HIS A 27 -11.85 3.72 14.13
N ALA A 28 -12.18 4.84 14.76
CA ALA A 28 -12.03 6.17 14.15
C ALA A 28 -10.55 6.52 13.88
N GLY A 29 -9.67 6.28 14.86
CA GLY A 29 -8.23 6.51 14.71
C GLY A 29 -7.59 5.58 13.67
N LEU A 30 -8.03 4.32 13.61
CA LEU A 30 -7.59 3.38 12.58
C LEU A 30 -8.01 3.82 11.18
N ALA A 31 -9.27 4.24 11.02
CA ALA A 31 -9.79 4.74 9.74
C ALA A 31 -8.98 5.96 9.24
N ALA A 32 -8.73 6.94 10.11
CA ALA A 32 -7.91 8.11 9.78
C ALA A 32 -6.47 7.73 9.41
N THR A 33 -5.88 6.78 10.13
CA THR A 33 -4.52 6.27 9.83
C THR A 33 -4.47 5.56 8.48
N ALA A 34 -5.47 4.70 8.21
CA ALA A 34 -5.57 3.99 6.94
C ALA A 34 -5.78 4.96 5.77
N GLU A 35 -6.57 6.02 5.96
CA GLU A 35 -6.76 7.09 4.97
C GLU A 35 -5.45 7.81 4.67
N TYR A 36 -4.67 8.15 5.70
CA TYR A 36 -3.36 8.76 5.53
C TYR A 36 -2.38 7.85 4.78
N VAL A 37 -2.32 6.56 5.11
CA VAL A 37 -1.50 5.60 4.35
C VAL A 37 -2.00 5.49 2.91
N HIS A 38 -3.32 5.46 2.70
CA HIS A 38 -3.90 5.37 1.37
C HIS A 38 -3.56 6.58 0.50
N SER A 39 -3.50 7.79 1.06
CA SER A 39 -3.12 8.99 0.31
C SER A 39 -1.66 8.93 -0.14
N VAL A 40 -0.74 8.48 0.73
CA VAL A 40 0.67 8.28 0.38
C VAL A 40 0.83 7.21 -0.69
N VAL A 41 0.18 6.05 -0.54
CA VAL A 41 0.25 4.97 -1.53
C VAL A 41 -0.39 5.38 -2.86
N SER A 42 -1.43 6.23 -2.84
CA SER A 42 -2.05 6.75 -4.06
C SER A 42 -1.08 7.62 -4.84
N MET A 43 -0.30 8.49 -4.18
CA MET A 43 0.77 9.25 -4.85
C MET A 43 1.82 8.33 -5.48
N LEU A 44 2.20 7.23 -4.82
CA LEU A 44 3.15 6.27 -5.39
C LEU A 44 2.61 5.56 -6.64
N ARG A 45 1.29 5.33 -6.72
CA ARG A 45 0.63 4.69 -7.87
C ARG A 45 0.55 5.59 -9.11
N GLU A 46 0.77 6.88 -8.95
CA GLU A 46 0.84 7.83 -10.07
C GLU A 46 2.19 7.73 -10.81
N LEU A 47 3.19 7.07 -10.22
CA LEU A 47 4.45 6.79 -10.89
C LEU A 47 4.25 5.75 -12.00
N ASP A 48 4.97 5.95 -13.11
CA ASP A 48 4.97 5.02 -14.23
C ASP A 48 5.86 3.81 -13.91
N PHE A 49 5.24 2.62 -13.91
CA PHE A 49 5.90 1.34 -13.65
C PHE A 49 5.75 0.35 -14.81
N ASP A 50 5.26 0.78 -15.98
CA ASP A 50 4.75 -0.14 -17.01
C ASP A 50 5.81 -1.17 -17.47
N ASP A 51 7.05 -0.71 -17.71
CA ASP A 51 8.17 -1.57 -18.10
C ASP A 51 9.06 -2.02 -16.91
N LEU A 52 8.73 -1.60 -15.69
CA LEU A 52 9.51 -1.94 -14.50
C LEU A 52 9.07 -3.29 -13.93
N ALA A 53 9.93 -4.30 -14.11
CA ALA A 53 9.72 -5.60 -13.52
C ALA A 53 9.59 -5.50 -11.98
N PRO A 54 8.65 -6.21 -11.34
CA PRO A 54 8.58 -6.27 -9.88
C PRO A 54 9.91 -6.71 -9.27
N ALA A 55 10.30 -6.13 -8.14
CA ALA A 55 11.60 -6.40 -7.51
C ALA A 55 11.89 -7.91 -7.29
N ALA A 56 10.86 -8.70 -7.02
CA ALA A 56 10.98 -10.15 -6.82
C ALA A 56 11.44 -10.92 -8.08
N VAL A 57 11.25 -10.34 -9.28
CA VAL A 57 11.63 -10.93 -10.57
C VAL A 57 12.67 -10.09 -11.32
N TYR A 58 13.01 -8.91 -10.80
CA TYR A 58 14.09 -8.09 -11.33
C TYR A 58 15.41 -8.86 -11.17
N ARG A 59 16.03 -9.22 -12.29
CA ARG A 59 17.44 -9.59 -12.33
C ARG A 59 18.20 -8.36 -12.79
N ALA A 60 19.11 -7.87 -11.94
CA ALA A 60 20.12 -6.93 -12.41
C ALA A 60 20.82 -7.57 -13.61
N GLN A 61 20.81 -6.90 -14.76
CA GLN A 61 21.64 -7.34 -15.87
C GLN A 61 23.10 -7.19 -15.44
N GLU A 62 23.81 -8.30 -15.27
CA GLU A 62 25.27 -8.31 -15.28
C GLU A 62 25.70 -7.89 -16.70
N GLY A 63 26.24 -6.68 -16.84
CA GLY A 63 26.65 -6.20 -18.15
C GLY A 63 27.34 -4.84 -18.10
N HIS A 64 28.58 -4.81 -17.62
CA HIS A 64 29.74 -4.42 -18.45
C HIS A 64 31.04 -4.65 -17.66
N ASP A 65 31.55 -5.88 -17.67
CA ASP A 65 32.98 -6.12 -17.55
C ASP A 65 33.42 -6.89 -18.81
N GLU A 66 34.55 -6.42 -19.38
CA GLU A 66 35.42 -7.00 -20.41
C GLU A 66 35.00 -7.06 -21.90
N ASN A 67 35.51 -6.08 -22.68
CA ASN A 67 36.55 -6.27 -23.73
C ASN A 67 37.13 -4.86 -24.04
N ALA A 68 38.34 -4.48 -23.61
CA ALA A 68 39.67 -4.86 -24.13
C ALA A 68 39.84 -4.64 -25.64
#